data_AF-A0AAJ1QLZ3-F1
#
_entry.id   AF-A0AAJ1QLZ3-F1
#
_cell.length_a   1.000
_cell.length_b   1.000
_cell.length_c   1.000
_cell.angle_alpha   90.00
_cell.angle_beta   90.00
_cell.angle_gamma   90.00
#
_symmetry.space_group_name_H-M   'P 1'
#
loop_
_entity.id
_entity.type
_entity.pdbx_description
1 polymer ?
#
loop_
_entity_poly.entity_id
_entity_poly.type
_entity_poly.pdbx_seq_one_letter_code
_entity_poly.pdbx_strand_id
1 'polypeptide(L)'
;MKEVVKQYTKLDLTDEEVQRIKDAKQSNGDQPIKDSDNVAYTISNIISEHALIGWTSKGHTGTDVPLYAYGKGAQSFSGLKQNIDIANLIAKAMNVNLK
;
A
#
# COMPACT_ATOMS: atom_id res chain seq x y z
N MET A 1 6.84 -7.66 -24.52
CA MET A 1 5.96 -7.17 -23.43
C MET A 1 5.34 -8.31 -22.65
N LYS A 2 4.52 -9.20 -23.26
CA LYS A 2 3.94 -10.37 -22.56
C LYS A 2 4.99 -11.21 -21.83
N GLU A 3 6.11 -11.51 -22.50
CA GLU A 3 7.23 -12.26 -21.93
C GLU A 3 7.83 -11.59 -20.68
N VAL A 4 8.06 -10.27 -20.73
CA VAL A 4 8.60 -9.48 -19.63
C VAL A 4 7.63 -9.51 -18.44
N VAL A 5 6.33 -9.26 -18.68
CA VAL A 5 5.33 -9.31 -17.61
C VAL A 5 5.27 -10.71 -17.01
N LYS A 6 5.18 -11.76 -17.83
CA LYS A 6 5.19 -13.16 -17.36
C LYS A 6 6.44 -13.50 -16.55
N GLN A 7 7.61 -13.00 -16.94
CA GLN A 7 8.87 -13.24 -16.23
C GLN A 7 8.80 -12.73 -14.78
N TYR A 8 8.33 -11.49 -14.59
CA TYR A 8 8.34 -10.79 -13.30
C TYR A 8 7.09 -10.97 -12.45
N THR A 9 5.92 -11.22 -13.05
CA THR A 9 4.65 -11.31 -12.33
C THR A 9 4.03 -12.70 -12.37
N LYS A 10 4.51 -13.58 -13.26
CA LYS A 10 3.90 -14.89 -13.59
C LYS A 10 2.50 -14.80 -14.21
N LEU A 11 2.06 -13.61 -14.61
CA LEU A 11 0.77 -13.42 -15.26
C LEU A 11 0.89 -13.64 -16.78
N ASP A 12 -0.08 -14.39 -17.30
CA ASP A 12 -0.33 -14.51 -18.74
C ASP A 12 -1.32 -13.44 -19.16
N LEU A 13 -0.82 -12.38 -19.79
CA LEU A 13 -1.66 -11.26 -20.23
C LEU A 13 -2.57 -11.62 -21.40
N THR A 14 -3.82 -11.20 -21.31
CA THR A 14 -4.77 -11.22 -22.43
C THR A 14 -4.39 -10.18 -23.49
N ASP A 15 -4.97 -10.30 -24.68
CA ASP A 15 -4.74 -9.32 -25.74
C ASP A 15 -5.35 -7.95 -25.40
N GLU A 16 -6.46 -7.94 -24.67
CA GLU A 16 -7.11 -6.73 -24.16
C GLU A 16 -6.22 -6.00 -23.15
N GLU A 17 -5.58 -6.73 -22.23
CA GLU A 17 -4.64 -6.18 -21.26
C GLU A 17 -3.38 -5.63 -21.93
N VAL A 18 -2.88 -6.33 -22.95
CA VAL A 18 -1.80 -5.84 -23.79
C VAL A 18 -2.18 -4.53 -24.48
N GLN A 19 -3.41 -4.42 -24.97
CA GLN A 19 -3.88 -3.19 -25.60
C GLN A 19 -3.98 -2.04 -24.59
N ARG A 20 -4.54 -2.29 -23.39
CA ARG A 20 -4.59 -1.31 -22.29
C ARG A 20 -3.21 -0.76 -21.94
N ILE A 21 -2.18 -1.61 -21.89
CA ILE A 21 -0.80 -1.17 -21.60
C ILE A 21 -0.24 -0.32 -22.75
N LYS A 22 -0.54 -0.66 -24.01
CA LYS A 22 -0.08 0.11 -25.17
C LYS A 22 -0.74 1.49 -25.27
N ASP A 23 -1.99 1.61 -24.87
CA ASP A 23 -2.74 2.87 -24.90
C ASP A 23 -2.32 3.82 -23.78
N ALA A 24 -1.64 3.31 -22.75
CA ALA A 24 -1.07 4.11 -21.67
C ALA A 24 0.19 4.86 -22.12
N LYS A 25 0.36 6.08 -21.59
CA LYS A 25 1.49 6.97 -21.82
C LYS A 25 2.57 6.79 -20.76
N GLN A 26 3.82 6.94 -21.17
CA GLN A 26 4.94 7.03 -20.24
C GLN A 26 5.03 8.46 -19.70
N SER A 27 5.15 8.59 -18.37
CA SER A 27 5.45 9.89 -17.76
C SER A 27 6.89 10.26 -18.03
N ASN A 28 7.10 11.43 -18.66
CA ASN A 28 8.42 11.96 -18.98
C ASN A 28 8.88 13.05 -17.99
N GLY A 29 8.40 12.99 -16.74
CA GLY A 29 8.90 13.80 -15.63
C GLY A 29 8.34 15.23 -15.53
N ASP A 30 8.03 15.89 -16.65
CA ASP A 30 7.70 17.33 -16.64
C ASP A 30 6.22 17.66 -16.76
N GLN A 31 5.35 16.68 -17.05
CA GLN A 31 3.91 16.90 -17.23
C GLN A 31 3.09 15.88 -16.43
N PRO A 32 2.10 16.33 -15.65
CA PRO A 32 1.17 15.42 -15.00
C PRO A 32 0.43 14.59 -16.05
N ILE A 33 0.65 13.28 -16.04
CA ILE A 33 -0.16 12.34 -16.81
C ILE A 33 -1.31 11.89 -15.90
N LYS A 34 -2.53 11.85 -16.44
CA LYS A 34 -3.66 11.24 -15.71
C LYS A 34 -3.28 9.81 -15.35
N ASP A 35 -3.57 9.37 -14.14
CA ASP A 35 -3.12 8.04 -13.71
C ASP A 35 -3.66 6.91 -14.60
N SER A 36 -4.87 7.05 -15.14
CA SER A 36 -5.45 6.13 -16.15
C SER A 36 -4.58 5.97 -17.40
N ASP A 37 -3.79 6.99 -17.70
CA ASP A 37 -2.95 7.09 -18.87
C ASP A 37 -1.49 6.82 -18.49
N ASN A 38 -1.16 6.42 -17.25
CA ASN A 38 0.22 6.11 -16.86
C ASN A 38 0.51 4.62 -17.01
N VAL A 39 1.54 4.27 -17.77
CA VAL A 39 1.89 2.86 -18.04
C VAL A 39 2.14 2.03 -16.78
N ALA A 40 2.80 2.59 -15.75
CA ALA A 40 3.06 1.87 -14.51
C ALA A 40 1.78 1.66 -13.68
N TYR A 41 0.90 2.66 -13.65
CA TYR A 41 -0.40 2.55 -13.00
C TYR A 41 -1.30 1.52 -13.69
N THR A 42 -1.34 1.50 -15.02
CA THR A 42 -2.09 0.53 -15.80
C THR A 42 -1.63 -0.90 -15.56
N ILE A 43 -0.31 -1.15 -15.58
CA ILE A 43 0.25 -2.47 -15.25
C ILE A 43 -0.10 -2.87 -13.81
N SER A 44 0.00 -1.94 -12.86
CA SER A 44 -0.32 -2.19 -11.45
C SER A 44 -1.80 -2.54 -11.24
N ASN A 45 -2.71 -1.91 -11.97
CA ASN A 45 -4.14 -2.23 -11.93
C ASN A 45 -4.42 -3.62 -12.51
N ILE A 46 -3.82 -3.99 -13.65
CA ILE A 46 -3.99 -5.33 -14.23
C ILE A 46 -3.52 -6.40 -13.23
N ILE A 47 -2.37 -6.20 -12.58
CA ILE A 47 -1.90 -7.12 -11.54
C ILE A 47 -2.89 -7.20 -10.37
N SER A 48 -3.41 -6.06 -9.93
CA SER A 48 -4.41 -5.99 -8.85
C SER A 48 -5.71 -6.71 -9.21
N GLU A 49 -6.19 -6.55 -10.44
CA GLU A 49 -7.39 -7.21 -10.98
C GLU A 49 -7.24 -8.74 -10.96
N HIS A 50 -6.10 -9.27 -11.43
CA HIS A 50 -5.80 -10.71 -11.36
C HIS A 50 -5.69 -11.23 -9.91
N ALA A 51 -5.20 -10.40 -8.99
CA ALA A 51 -5.05 -10.74 -7.58
C ALA A 51 -6.31 -10.47 -6.74
N LEU A 52 -7.38 -9.94 -7.33
CA LEU A 52 -8.60 -9.49 -6.64
C LEU A 52 -8.34 -8.45 -5.53
N ILE A 53 -7.37 -7.56 -5.76
CA ILE A 53 -6.99 -6.48 -4.85
C ILE A 53 -7.67 -5.17 -5.27
N GLY A 54 -8.37 -4.54 -4.33
CA GLY A 54 -9.02 -3.23 -4.53
C GLY A 54 -8.30 -2.09 -3.82
N TRP A 55 -8.36 -0.90 -4.41
CA TRP A 55 -7.81 0.34 -3.86
C TRP A 55 -8.89 1.43 -3.83
N THR A 56 -9.01 2.18 -2.74
CA THR A 56 -10.02 3.24 -2.56
C THR A 56 -9.45 4.66 -2.66
N SER A 57 -8.15 4.83 -2.41
CA SER A 57 -7.46 6.12 -2.45
C SER A 57 -5.99 5.91 -2.82
N LYS A 58 -5.36 6.95 -3.36
CA LYS A 58 -3.90 7.06 -3.56
C LYS A 58 -3.18 7.70 -2.38
N GLY A 59 -3.94 8.23 -1.42
CA GLY A 59 -3.44 8.77 -0.16
C GLY A 59 -3.70 7.82 1.00
N HIS A 60 -3.67 8.35 2.22
CA HIS A 60 -3.98 7.60 3.43
C HIS A 60 -5.50 7.49 3.66
N THR A 61 -5.91 6.50 4.45
CA THR A 61 -7.27 6.38 4.99
C THR A 61 -7.24 6.49 6.51
N GLY A 62 -8.36 6.88 7.13
CA GLY A 62 -8.47 7.06 8.59
C GLY A 62 -8.89 5.81 9.35
N THR A 63 -8.48 4.62 8.91
CA THR A 63 -8.84 3.36 9.58
C THR A 63 -8.00 3.16 10.85
N ASP A 64 -8.59 2.55 11.88
CA ASP A 64 -7.82 2.12 13.06
C ASP A 64 -6.76 1.08 12.65
N VAL A 65 -5.56 1.19 13.23
CA VAL A 65 -4.44 0.27 12.94
C VAL A 65 -4.22 -0.73 14.08
N PRO A 66 -3.85 -1.99 13.77
CA PRO A 66 -3.55 -2.97 14.80
C PRO A 66 -2.28 -2.60 15.57
N LEU A 67 -2.33 -2.76 16.90
CA LEU A 67 -1.19 -2.56 17.80
C LEU A 67 -0.76 -3.91 18.38
N TYR A 68 0.50 -4.27 18.15
CA TYR A 68 1.10 -5.49 18.68
C TYR A 68 2.11 -5.14 19.78
N ALA A 69 2.02 -5.83 20.92
CA ALA A 69 2.96 -5.70 22.03
C ALA A 69 3.32 -7.09 22.56
N TYR A 70 4.57 -7.26 22.97
CA TYR A 70 5.07 -8.52 23.52
C TYR A 70 5.96 -8.25 24.74
N GLY A 71 6.02 -9.24 25.65
CA GLY A 71 6.81 -9.19 26.87
C GLY A 71 6.05 -8.68 28.09
N LYS A 72 6.78 -8.46 29.19
CA LYS A 72 6.20 -8.01 30.46
C LYS A 72 5.54 -6.64 30.28
N GLY A 73 4.26 -6.55 30.63
CA GLY A 73 3.48 -5.31 30.49
C GLY A 73 2.75 -5.15 29.16
N ALA A 74 2.86 -6.09 28.21
CA ALA A 74 2.14 -6.05 26.93
C ALA A 74 0.63 -5.87 27.08
N GLN A 75 0.02 -6.42 28.15
CA GLN A 75 -1.41 -6.27 28.43
C GLN A 75 -1.85 -4.79 28.53
N SER A 76 -0.96 -3.86 28.91
CA SER A 76 -1.28 -2.43 28.97
C SER A 76 -1.55 -1.80 27.59
N PHE A 77 -1.11 -2.44 26.51
CA PHE A 77 -1.33 -2.01 25.13
C PHE A 77 -2.57 -2.66 24.49
N SER A 78 -3.29 -3.52 25.20
CA SER A 78 -4.50 -4.17 24.69
C SER A 78 -5.69 -3.21 24.58
N GLY A 79 -6.65 -3.55 23.70
CA GLY A 79 -7.86 -2.77 23.44
C GLY A 79 -7.63 -1.57 22.50
N LEU A 80 -8.69 -0.78 22.31
CA LEU A 80 -8.63 0.45 21.50
C LEU A 80 -7.82 1.53 22.23
N LYS A 81 -6.91 2.19 21.51
CA LYS A 81 -5.99 3.20 22.03
C LYS A 81 -5.91 4.35 21.03
N GLN A 82 -5.94 5.59 21.52
CA GLN A 82 -5.52 6.72 20.70
C GLN A 82 -4.01 6.65 20.49
N ASN A 83 -3.54 7.06 19.32
CA ASN A 83 -2.11 7.07 19.00
C ASN A 83 -1.28 7.93 19.97
N ILE A 84 -1.86 9.03 20.48
CA ILE A 84 -1.23 9.91 21.48
C ILE A 84 -0.94 9.19 22.81
N ASP A 85 -1.73 8.16 23.18
CA ASP A 85 -1.55 7.44 24.44
C ASP A 85 -0.40 6.44 24.37
N ILE A 86 -0.06 5.97 23.16
CA ILE A 86 0.95 4.94 22.94
C ILE A 86 2.32 5.42 23.45
N ALA A 87 2.68 6.68 23.19
CA ALA A 87 3.93 7.25 23.69
C ALA A 87 4.01 7.19 25.23
N ASN A 88 2.93 7.56 25.92
CA ASN A 88 2.87 7.52 27.39
C ASN A 88 2.98 6.09 27.93
N LEU A 89 2.36 5.11 27.27
CA LEU A 89 2.45 3.71 27.65
C LEU A 89 3.86 3.15 27.46
N ILE A 90 4.53 3.52 26.37
CA ILE A 90 5.94 3.15 26.13
C ILE A 90 6.83 3.75 27.22
N ALA A 91 6.66 5.05 27.52
CA ALA A 91 7.45 5.73 28.54
C ALA A 91 7.30 5.06 29.93
N LYS A 92 6.05 4.72 30.30
CA LYS A 92 5.76 3.98 31.52
C LYS A 92 6.42 2.60 31.53
N ALA A 93 6.38 1.86 30.42
CA ALA A 93 7.01 0.54 30.32
C ALA A 93 8.54 0.61 30.43
N MET A 94 9.14 1.67 29.91
CA MET A 94 10.58 1.94 29.96
C MET A 94 11.03 2.61 31.26
N ASN A 95 10.10 3.00 32.14
CA ASN A 95 10.37 3.80 33.33
C ASN A 95 11.11 5.12 33.03
N VAL A 96 10.63 5.85 32.01
CA VAL A 96 11.14 7.17 31.61
C VAL A 96 10.03 8.22 31.59
N ASN A 97 10.39 9.49 31.70
CA ASN A 97 9.47 10.61 31.60
C ASN A 97 9.51 11.21 30.18
N LEU A 98 8.34 11.42 29.57
CA LEU A 98 8.23 12.25 28.37
C LEU A 98 8.26 13.71 28.80
N LYS A 99 9.06 14.51 28.08
CA LYS A 99 9.18 15.96 28.29
C LYS A 99 8.00 16.69 27.70
#